data_AF-A0A1X6Z893-F1
#
_entry.id   AF-A0A1X6Z893-F1
#
_cell.length_a   1.000
_cell.length_b   1.000
_cell.length_c   1.000
_cell.angle_alpha   90.00
_cell.angle_beta   90.00
_cell.angle_gamma   90.00
#
_symmetry.space_group_name_H-M   'P 1'
#
loop_
_entity.id
_entity.type
_entity.pdbx_description
1 polymer ?
#
loop_
_entity_poly.entity_id
_entity_poly.type
_entity_poly.pdbx_seq_one_letter_code
_entity_poly.pdbx_strand_id
1 'polypeptide(L)'
;MSDDIIATAAEALEAEALPRLREVHTDATEDCGAATVLPPALRKPAESKSPARWAYERLIHYIKRFEDGLEPGEEVAMAMTGGHSGVLRIGGLGYFDPDIVTFYGTDPSGAKTQLIQHVTQLSVILRALPRPRPETPPERIGFRLARELEEDEADEEGAPQGPDAAAETS
;
A
#
# COMPACT_ATOMS: atom_id res chain seq x y z
N MET A 1 8.24 16.29 30.80
CA MET A 1 8.68 14.94 31.20
C MET A 1 8.33 14.07 30.02
N SER A 2 9.33 13.68 29.25
CA SER A 2 9.15 12.81 28.10
C SER A 2 9.04 11.39 28.65
N ASP A 3 7.90 10.74 28.46
CA ASP A 3 7.79 9.30 28.68
C ASP A 3 8.59 8.63 27.57
N ASP A 4 9.84 8.27 27.85
CA ASP A 4 10.53 7.23 27.10
C ASP A 4 9.76 5.93 27.35
N ILE A 5 8.85 5.62 26.43
CA ILE A 5 8.16 4.32 26.40
C ILE A 5 9.25 3.29 26.11
N ILE A 6 9.77 2.67 27.17
CA ILE A 6 10.73 1.58 27.05
C ILE A 6 9.97 0.39 26.44
N ALA A 7 10.10 0.22 25.13
CA ALA A 7 9.64 -0.97 24.44
C ALA A 7 10.29 -2.20 25.10
N THR A 8 9.46 -3.11 25.57
CA THR A 8 9.91 -4.33 26.23
C THR A 8 10.53 -5.28 25.20
N ALA A 9 11.45 -6.15 25.63
CA ALA A 9 12.09 -7.12 24.74
C ALA A 9 11.09 -8.03 23.99
N ALA A 10 9.87 -8.20 24.51
CA ALA A 10 8.79 -8.90 23.84
C ALA A 10 8.24 -8.12 22.63
N GLU A 11 8.04 -6.80 22.77
CA GLU A 11 7.56 -5.93 21.69
C GLU A 11 8.58 -5.81 20.55
N ALA A 12 9.88 -5.80 20.87
CA ALA A 12 10.95 -5.84 19.87
C ALA A 12 10.96 -7.16 19.07
N LEU A 13 10.83 -8.30 19.75
CA LEU A 13 10.80 -9.62 19.08
C LEU A 13 9.54 -9.82 18.23
N GLU A 14 8.40 -9.24 18.62
CA GLU A 14 7.19 -9.25 17.80
C GLU A 14 7.31 -8.38 16.55
N ALA A 15 8.08 -7.29 16.62
CA ALA A 15 8.30 -6.36 15.53
C ALA A 15 9.37 -6.85 14.52
N GLU A 16 10.32 -7.68 14.97
CA GLU A 16 11.24 -8.46 14.13
C GLU A 16 10.55 -9.61 13.36
N ALA A 17 9.29 -9.91 13.68
CA ALA A 17 8.56 -10.98 13.01
C ALA A 17 8.37 -10.64 11.52
N LEU A 18 8.79 -11.57 10.65
CA LEU A 18 8.55 -11.48 9.22
C LEU A 18 7.05 -11.24 8.95
N PRO A 19 6.69 -10.25 8.10
CA PRO A 19 5.31 -9.98 7.78
C PRO A 19 4.58 -11.23 7.29
N ARG A 20 3.38 -11.45 7.82
CA ARG A 20 2.51 -12.56 7.41
C ARG A 20 1.24 -11.99 6.80
N LEU A 21 0.97 -12.34 5.54
CA LEU A 21 -0.34 -12.19 4.94
C LEU A 21 -1.09 -13.52 5.07
N ARG A 22 -2.27 -13.50 5.69
CA ARG A 22 -3.15 -14.66 5.80
C ARG A 22 -4.56 -14.27 5.40
N GLU A 23 -5.05 -14.91 4.35
CA GLU A 23 -6.41 -14.72 3.82
C GLU A 23 -7.08 -16.10 3.69
N VAL A 24 -8.40 -16.13 3.88
CA VAL A 24 -9.22 -17.33 3.72
C VAL A 24 -10.47 -16.93 2.95
N HIS A 25 -10.68 -17.55 1.79
CA HIS A 25 -11.82 -17.31 0.91
C HIS A 25 -12.74 -18.55 0.93
N THR A 26 -14.06 -18.34 0.96
CA THR A 26 -15.04 -19.43 1.09
C THR A 26 -15.58 -19.96 -0.24
N ASP A 27 -15.47 -19.19 -1.32
CA ASP A 27 -15.92 -19.57 -2.67
C ASP A 27 -14.75 -19.71 -3.64
N ALA A 28 -14.78 -20.76 -4.46
CA ALA A 28 -13.73 -21.09 -5.44
C ALA A 28 -13.82 -20.25 -6.74
N THR A 29 -14.89 -19.48 -6.94
CA THR A 29 -15.10 -18.63 -8.12
C THR A 29 -14.45 -17.25 -7.99
N GLU A 30 -14.12 -16.82 -6.78
CA GLU A 30 -13.17 -15.73 -6.57
C GLU A 30 -11.79 -16.36 -6.53
N ASP A 31 -11.27 -16.71 -7.70
CA ASP A 31 -9.90 -17.12 -7.87
C ASP A 31 -8.98 -15.89 -7.67
N CYS A 32 -9.04 -15.28 -6.49
CA CYS A 32 -7.91 -14.62 -5.83
C CYS A 32 -6.86 -15.67 -5.40
N GLY A 33 -6.83 -16.84 -6.08
CA GLY A 33 -6.36 -18.15 -5.65
C GLY A 33 -5.06 -18.63 -6.28
N ALA A 34 -4.21 -17.73 -6.75
CA ALA A 34 -2.78 -18.05 -6.72
C ALA A 34 -2.26 -17.73 -5.31
N ALA A 35 -1.45 -18.61 -4.73
CA ALA A 35 -0.63 -18.29 -3.58
C ALA A 35 0.17 -17.02 -3.91
N THR A 36 -0.35 -15.86 -3.50
CA THR A 36 0.16 -14.60 -4.02
C THR A 36 1.49 -14.39 -3.38
N VAL A 37 2.50 -14.42 -4.22
CA VAL A 37 3.86 -14.06 -3.86
C VAL A 37 3.80 -12.62 -3.39
N LEU A 38 4.09 -12.40 -2.10
CA LEU A 38 4.22 -11.05 -1.57
C LEU A 38 5.26 -10.30 -2.43
N PRO A 39 4.97 -9.06 -2.87
CA PRO A 39 5.99 -8.18 -3.43
C PRO A 39 7.20 -8.14 -2.49
N PRO A 40 8.44 -8.04 -3.00
CA PRO A 40 9.62 -8.11 -2.14
C PRO A 40 9.58 -7.06 -1.02
N ALA A 41 8.93 -5.91 -1.26
CA ALA A 41 8.74 -4.82 -0.30
C ALA A 41 8.00 -5.29 0.94
N LEU A 42 7.05 -6.20 0.77
CA LEU A 42 6.25 -6.73 1.86
C LEU A 42 6.88 -7.94 2.56
N ARG A 43 8.08 -8.38 2.14
CA ARG A 43 8.81 -9.50 2.77
C ARG A 43 9.77 -9.06 3.86
N LYS A 44 10.19 -7.79 3.85
CA LYS A 44 11.11 -7.21 4.84
C LYS A 44 10.35 -6.84 6.15
N PRO A 45 10.99 -6.90 7.33
CA PRO A 45 10.35 -6.53 8.60
C PRO A 45 9.82 -5.08 8.61
N ALA A 46 8.69 -4.88 9.29
CA ALA A 46 8.01 -3.59 9.34
C ALA A 46 8.81 -2.52 10.11
N GLU A 47 9.70 -2.90 11.04
CA GLU A 47 10.52 -1.95 11.82
C GLU A 47 11.43 -1.07 10.97
N SER A 48 11.82 -1.54 9.79
CA SER A 48 12.59 -0.74 8.83
C SER A 48 11.76 0.37 8.17
N LYS A 49 10.45 0.43 8.43
CA LYS A 49 9.48 1.27 7.72
C LYS A 49 8.66 2.10 8.70
N SER A 50 8.31 3.32 8.28
CA SER A 50 7.32 4.10 9.01
C SER A 50 5.93 3.43 8.93
N PRO A 51 5.04 3.71 9.89
CA PRO A 51 3.65 3.29 9.80
C PRO A 51 2.98 3.65 8.47
N ALA A 52 3.22 4.86 7.96
CA ALA A 52 2.68 5.34 6.68
C ALA A 52 3.20 4.56 5.48
N ARG A 53 4.53 4.38 5.37
CA ARG A 53 5.15 3.57 4.30
C ARG A 53 4.60 2.15 4.33
N TRP A 54 4.52 1.57 5.52
CA TRP A 54 4.01 0.21 5.68
C TRP A 54 2.54 0.07 5.28
N ALA A 55 1.70 1.05 5.60
CA ALA A 55 0.31 1.06 5.15
C ALA A 55 0.19 1.26 3.63
N TYR A 56 0.98 2.17 3.06
CA TYR A 56 0.99 2.48 1.63
C TYR A 56 1.32 1.25 0.76
N GLU A 57 2.40 0.53 1.07
CA GLU A 57 2.81 -0.65 0.31
C GLU A 57 1.74 -1.77 0.36
N ARG A 58 1.12 -1.97 1.53
CA ARG A 58 0.02 -2.93 1.69
C ARG A 58 -1.24 -2.51 0.94
N LEU A 59 -1.56 -1.22 0.92
CA LEU A 59 -2.70 -0.70 0.13
C LEU A 59 -2.50 -0.93 -1.36
N ILE A 60 -1.28 -0.73 -1.89
CA ILE A 60 -0.96 -1.03 -3.29
C ILE A 60 -1.19 -2.51 -3.58
N HIS A 61 -0.73 -3.40 -2.69
CA HIS A 61 -0.96 -4.84 -2.84
C HIS A 61 -2.46 -5.19 -2.89
N TYR A 62 -3.27 -4.64 -1.97
CA TYR A 62 -4.72 -4.86 -1.98
C TYR A 62 -5.39 -4.30 -3.24
N ILE A 63 -5.01 -3.10 -3.69
CA ILE A 63 -5.57 -2.49 -4.91
C ILE A 63 -5.24 -3.34 -6.12
N LYS A 64 -3.98 -3.78 -6.27
CA LYS A 64 -3.58 -4.66 -7.37
C LYS A 64 -4.40 -5.96 -7.36
N ARG A 65 -4.55 -6.60 -6.21
CA ARG A 65 -5.33 -7.85 -6.11
C ARG A 65 -6.81 -7.65 -6.38
N PHE A 66 -7.38 -6.54 -5.93
CA PHE A 66 -8.74 -6.18 -6.26
C PHE A 66 -8.90 -6.00 -7.77
N GLU A 67 -7.95 -5.33 -8.43
CA GLU A 67 -7.94 -5.13 -9.88
C GLU A 67 -7.70 -6.42 -10.68
N ASP A 68 -6.96 -7.40 -10.15
CA ASP A 68 -6.75 -8.70 -10.79
C ASP A 68 -8.09 -9.43 -11.06
N GLY A 69 -9.11 -9.19 -10.22
CA GLY A 69 -10.45 -9.76 -10.34
C GLY A 69 -11.49 -8.90 -11.07
N LEU A 70 -11.12 -7.74 -11.62
CA LEU A 70 -12.07 -6.83 -12.26
C LEU A 70 -12.34 -7.17 -13.72
N GLU A 71 -13.60 -6.99 -14.14
CA GLU A 71 -13.98 -7.12 -15.54
C GLU A 71 -13.33 -6.02 -16.41
N PRO A 72 -13.10 -6.24 -17.71
CA PRO A 72 -12.41 -5.28 -18.59
C PRO A 72 -13.08 -3.89 -18.69
N GLY A 73 -14.37 -3.79 -18.37
CA GLY A 73 -15.14 -2.54 -18.40
C GLY A 73 -15.16 -1.76 -17.08
N GLU A 74 -14.51 -2.28 -16.04
CA GLU A 74 -14.54 -1.72 -14.70
C GLU A 74 -13.21 -1.06 -14.33
N GLU A 75 -13.26 -0.12 -13.40
CA GLU A 75 -12.10 0.54 -12.79
C GLU A 75 -12.27 0.56 -11.27
N VAL A 76 -11.16 0.59 -10.56
CA VAL A 76 -11.17 0.68 -9.10
C VAL A 76 -11.56 2.09 -8.64
N ALA A 77 -12.41 2.15 -7.63
CA ALA A 77 -12.71 3.37 -6.92
C ALA A 77 -12.71 3.12 -5.41
N MET A 78 -12.33 4.14 -4.65
CA MET A 78 -12.32 4.13 -3.19
C MET A 78 -13.55 4.84 -2.66
N ALA A 79 -14.28 4.21 -1.74
CA ALA A 79 -15.23 4.90 -0.89
C ALA A 79 -14.59 5.22 0.47
N MET A 80 -14.74 6.47 0.91
CA MET A 80 -14.35 6.87 2.26
C MET A 80 -15.34 6.35 3.28
N THR A 81 -14.85 5.76 4.36
CA THR A 81 -15.67 5.46 5.54
C THR A 81 -15.59 6.62 6.53
N GLY A 82 -16.71 7.29 6.80
CA GLY A 82 -16.79 8.31 7.87
C GLY A 82 -16.88 9.77 7.41
N GLY A 83 -16.96 10.05 6.10
CA GLY A 83 -17.17 11.40 5.56
C GLY A 83 -18.25 11.43 4.47
N HIS A 84 -18.93 12.57 4.30
CA HIS A 84 -19.92 12.81 3.23
C HIS A 84 -19.31 12.92 1.83
N SER A 85 -17.98 12.86 1.74
CA SER A 85 -17.27 12.91 0.47
C SER A 85 -17.37 11.51 -0.14
N GLY A 86 -18.05 11.40 -1.28
CA GLY A 86 -18.51 10.13 -1.85
C GLY A 86 -17.41 9.20 -2.35
N VAL A 87 -17.60 8.66 -3.55
CA VAL A 87 -16.62 7.73 -4.16
C VAL A 87 -15.53 8.54 -4.88
N LEU A 88 -14.27 8.22 -4.61
CA LEU A 88 -13.09 8.74 -5.31
C LEU A 88 -12.59 7.70 -6.30
N ARG A 89 -12.57 8.01 -7.60
CA ARG A 89 -11.84 7.17 -8.57
C ARG A 89 -10.36 7.38 -8.36
N ILE A 90 -9.65 6.33 -7.97
CA ILE A 90 -8.26 6.44 -7.55
C ILE A 90 -7.39 6.60 -8.80
N GLY A 91 -6.58 7.65 -8.83
CA GLY A 91 -5.55 7.90 -9.84
C GLY A 91 -4.13 7.77 -9.30
N GLY A 92 -3.95 7.68 -7.97
CA GLY A 92 -2.65 7.47 -7.34
C GLY A 92 -2.71 7.43 -5.82
N LEU A 93 -1.61 6.97 -5.22
CA LEU A 93 -1.39 6.97 -3.77
C LEU A 93 -0.04 7.60 -3.46
N GLY A 94 0.09 8.12 -2.24
CA GLY A 94 1.37 8.54 -1.67
C GLY A 94 1.39 8.37 -0.16
N TYR A 95 2.56 8.52 0.43
CA TYR A 95 2.74 8.57 1.89
C TYR A 95 3.73 9.66 2.28
N PHE A 96 3.67 10.08 3.53
CA PHE A 96 4.67 10.96 4.12
C PHE A 96 4.95 10.50 5.54
N ASP A 97 6.23 10.25 5.82
CA ASP A 97 6.67 9.71 7.10
C ASP A 97 6.39 10.68 8.25
N PRO A 98 5.98 10.18 9.43
CA PRO A 98 5.79 8.76 9.75
C PRO A 98 4.36 8.24 9.53
N ASP A 99 3.38 9.11 9.29
CA ASP A 99 1.98 8.77 9.58
C ASP A 99 0.92 9.24 8.57
N ILE A 100 1.28 9.93 7.48
CA ILE A 100 0.31 10.41 6.49
C ILE A 100 0.25 9.49 5.27
N VAL A 101 -0.97 9.14 4.86
CA VAL A 101 -1.27 8.51 3.57
C VAL A 101 -2.18 9.42 2.76
N THR A 102 -1.90 9.53 1.47
CA THR A 102 -2.62 10.39 0.54
C THR A 102 -3.18 9.58 -0.62
N PHE A 103 -4.43 9.86 -0.98
CA PHE A 103 -5.10 9.33 -2.17
C PHE A 103 -5.38 10.46 -3.15
N TYR A 104 -4.99 10.27 -4.40
CA TYR A 104 -5.23 11.19 -5.49
C TYR A 104 -6.28 10.61 -6.43
N GLY A 105 -7.16 11.45 -6.96
CA GLY A 105 -8.18 10.97 -7.87
C GLY A 105 -9.16 12.03 -8.35
N THR A 106 -10.30 11.56 -8.82
CA THR A 106 -11.43 12.41 -9.21
C THR A 106 -12.70 12.02 -8.46
N ASP A 107 -13.48 13.01 -8.05
CA ASP A 107 -14.80 12.78 -7.45
C ASP A 107 -15.86 12.44 -8.53
N PRO A 108 -17.13 12.18 -8.15
CA PRO A 108 -18.19 11.86 -9.12
C PRO A 108 -18.53 12.99 -10.09
N SER A 109 -18.17 14.25 -9.77
CA SER A 109 -18.32 15.39 -10.67
C SER A 109 -17.16 15.52 -11.67
N GLY A 110 -16.11 14.72 -11.51
CA GLY A 110 -14.88 14.79 -12.30
C GLY A 110 -13.89 15.82 -11.76
N ALA A 111 -14.14 16.43 -10.61
CA ALA A 111 -13.22 17.38 -10.01
C ALA A 111 -12.00 16.64 -9.45
N LYS A 112 -10.81 17.23 -9.63
CA LYS A 112 -9.58 16.72 -9.04
C LYS A 112 -9.70 16.79 -7.52
N THR A 113 -9.58 15.64 -6.87
CA THR A 113 -9.77 15.49 -5.43
C THR A 113 -8.60 14.75 -4.83
N GLN A 114 -8.16 15.21 -3.67
CA GLN A 114 -7.13 14.60 -2.87
C GLN A 114 -7.67 14.35 -1.47
N LEU A 115 -7.47 13.14 -0.97
CA LEU A 115 -7.78 12.77 0.40
C LEU A 115 -6.48 12.54 1.15
N ILE A 116 -6.31 13.22 2.28
CA ILE A 116 -5.16 13.10 3.16
C ILE A 116 -5.67 12.53 4.47
N GLN A 117 -5.11 11.41 4.92
CA GLN A 117 -5.49 10.75 6.16
C GLN A 117 -4.26 10.39 6.99
N HIS A 118 -4.42 10.45 8.31
CA HIS A 118 -3.50 9.82 9.23
C HIS A 118 -3.69 8.30 9.20
N VAL A 119 -2.59 7.55 9.26
CA VAL A 119 -2.57 6.09 9.10
C VAL A 119 -3.47 5.35 10.09
N THR A 120 -3.60 5.85 11.32
CA THR A 120 -4.46 5.25 12.36
C THR A 120 -5.95 5.43 12.10
N GLN A 121 -6.34 6.30 11.16
CA GLN A 121 -7.73 6.57 10.79
C GLN A 121 -8.11 5.89 9.47
N LEU A 122 -7.18 5.15 8.85
CA LEU A 122 -7.42 4.50 7.56
C LEU A 122 -8.55 3.48 7.68
N SER A 123 -9.58 3.70 6.88
CA SER A 123 -10.57 2.69 6.57
C SER A 123 -11.03 2.88 5.12
N VAL A 124 -10.76 1.85 4.32
CA VAL A 124 -10.78 1.90 2.86
C VAL A 124 -11.75 0.85 2.35
N ILE A 125 -12.65 1.25 1.46
CA ILE A 125 -13.50 0.32 0.69
C ILE A 125 -13.11 0.46 -0.78
N LEU A 126 -12.70 -0.63 -1.41
CA LEU A 126 -12.52 -0.71 -2.85
C LEU A 126 -13.84 -1.13 -3.51
N ARG A 127 -14.19 -0.48 -4.62
CA ARG A 127 -15.39 -0.76 -5.41
C ARG A 127 -15.02 -0.86 -6.88
N ALA A 128 -15.64 -1.80 -7.57
CA ALA A 128 -15.65 -1.85 -9.02
C ALA A 128 -16.69 -0.85 -9.53
N LEU A 129 -16.27 0.10 -10.36
CA LEU A 129 -17.20 1.01 -11.04
C LEU A 129 -17.02 0.90 -12.56
N PRO A 130 -18.10 1.06 -13.35
CA PRO A 130 -17.96 1.19 -14.80
C PRO A 130 -16.98 2.32 -15.15
N ARG A 131 -16.15 2.08 -16.16
CA ARG A 131 -15.24 3.09 -16.71
C ARG A 131 -16.03 4.31 -17.20
N PRO A 132 -15.56 5.53 -16.95
CA PRO A 132 -16.25 6.76 -17.35
C PRO A 132 -16.24 6.98 -18.87
N ARG A 133 -15.22 6.44 -19.55
CA ARG A 133 -15.01 6.55 -21.00
C ARG A 133 -14.81 5.16 -21.62
N PRO A 134 -15.84 4.59 -22.28
CA PRO A 134 -15.76 3.26 -22.89
C PRO A 134 -14.75 3.14 -24.04
N GLU A 135 -14.36 4.26 -24.63
CA GLU A 135 -13.41 4.35 -25.74
C GLU A 135 -11.95 4.28 -25.29
N THR A 136 -11.66 4.54 -24.02
CA THR A 136 -10.31 4.43 -23.47
C THR A 136 -10.09 3.08 -22.79
N PRO A 137 -8.86 2.54 -22.83
CA PRO A 137 -8.49 1.40 -22.00
C PRO A 137 -8.76 1.70 -20.52
N PRO A 138 -9.20 0.71 -19.71
CA PRO A 138 -9.43 0.91 -18.29
C PRO A 138 -8.14 1.31 -17.58
N GLU A 139 -8.23 2.28 -16.67
CA GLU A 139 -7.12 2.63 -15.80
C GLU A 139 -6.95 1.58 -14.69
N ARG A 140 -5.91 0.76 -14.81
CA ARG A 140 -5.49 -0.26 -13.84
C ARG A 140 -4.29 0.25 -13.04
N ILE A 141 -4.54 1.01 -11.98
CA ILE A 141 -3.48 1.73 -11.26
C ILE A 141 -2.66 0.81 -10.36
N GLY A 142 -3.24 -0.28 -9.85
CA GLY A 142 -2.60 -1.19 -8.90
C GLY A 142 -1.36 -1.85 -9.48
N PHE A 143 -1.38 -2.19 -10.77
CA PHE A 143 -0.22 -2.76 -11.45
C PHE A 143 0.90 -1.74 -11.66
N ARG A 144 0.56 -0.48 -11.96
CA ARG A 144 1.56 0.58 -12.13
C ARG A 144 2.26 0.87 -10.80
N LEU A 145 1.46 1.01 -9.74
CA LEU A 145 1.94 1.23 -8.38
C LEU A 145 2.79 0.06 -7.88
N ALA A 146 2.38 -1.18 -8.16
CA ALA A 146 3.16 -2.36 -7.77
C ALA A 146 4.52 -2.41 -8.47
N ARG A 147 4.60 -2.00 -9.74
CA ARG A 147 5.88 -1.92 -10.46
C ARG A 147 6.81 -0.88 -9.86
N GLU A 148 6.30 0.30 -9.51
CA GLU A 148 7.09 1.35 -8.85
C GLU A 148 7.67 0.84 -7.52
N LEU A 149 6.89 0.09 -6.73
CA LEU A 149 7.41 -0.55 -5.50
C LEU A 149 8.55 -1.54 -5.76
N GLU A 150 8.50 -2.29 -6.86
CA GLU A 150 9.57 -3.24 -7.22
C GLU A 150 10.84 -2.53 -7.68
N GLU A 151 10.70 -1.39 -8.37
CA GLU A 151 11.82 -0.55 -8.83
C GLU A 151 12.52 0.14 -7.66
N ASP A 152 11.78 0.74 -6.73
CA ASP A 152 12.32 1.41 -5.53
C ASP A 152 13.16 0.44 -4.67
N GLU A 153 12.77 -0.82 -4.59
CA GLU A 153 13.52 -1.84 -3.85
C GLU A 153 14.81 -2.26 -4.54
N ALA A 154 14.82 -2.35 -5.86
CA ALA A 154 16.02 -2.67 -6.61
C ALA A 154 17.10 -1.60 -6.42
N ASP A 155 16.68 -0.33 -6.30
CA ASP A 155 17.55 0.79 -6.00
C ASP A 155 18.08 0.76 -4.55
N GLU A 156 17.25 0.36 -3.57
CA GLU A 156 17.69 0.18 -2.18
C GLU A 156 18.67 -1.01 -2.01
N GLU A 157 18.49 -2.11 -2.75
CA GLU A 157 19.39 -3.28 -2.73
C GLU A 157 20.70 -3.06 -3.50
N GLY A 158 20.70 -2.15 -4.48
CA GLY A 158 21.88 -1.74 -5.24
C GLY A 158 22.72 -0.63 -4.58
N ALA A 159 22.24 -0.02 -3.50
CA ALA A 159 22.98 1.00 -2.76
C ALA A 159 24.21 0.38 -2.08
N PRO A 160 25.42 0.93 -2.26
CA PRO A 160 26.61 0.43 -1.58
C PRO A 160 26.38 0.55 -0.06
N GLN A 161 26.39 -0.59 0.64
CA GLN A 161 26.48 -0.60 2.10
C GLN A 161 27.68 0.27 2.48
N GLY A 162 27.41 1.33 3.25
CA GLY A 162 28.41 2.30 3.66
C GLY A 162 29.65 1.64 4.26
N PRO A 163 30.81 2.31 4.20
CA PRO A 163 32.10 1.68 4.44
C PRO A 163 32.12 1.03 5.83
N ASP A 164 32.40 -0.27 5.80
CA ASP A 164 32.73 -1.10 6.94
C ASP A 164 33.67 -0.37 7.90
N ALA A 165 33.23 -0.26 9.14
CA ALA A 165 34.02 0.25 10.25
C ALA A 165 35.13 -0.76 10.56
N ALA A 166 36.28 -0.63 9.90
CA ALA A 166 37.49 -1.33 10.29
C ALA A 166 38.74 -0.49 9.97
N ALA A 167 39.09 0.39 10.91
CA ALA A 167 40.45 0.88 11.06
C ALA A 167 40.75 1.18 12.54
N GLU A 168 40.69 0.13 13.37
CA GLU A 168 41.66 0.01 14.47
C GLU A 168 42.95 -0.58 13.87
N THR A 169 44.04 0.18 13.86
CA THR A 169 45.39 -0.22 14.33
C THR A 169 46.48 0.70 13.77
N SER A 170 47.00 1.56 14.64
CA SER A 170 48.45 1.84 14.91
C SER A 170 48.70 3.31 15.25
#